data_AF-A0A661CL74-F1
#
_entry.id   AF-A0A661CL74-F1
#
_cell.length_a   1.000
_cell.length_b   1.000
_cell.length_c   1.000
_cell.angle_alpha   90.00
_cell.angle_beta   90.00
_cell.angle_gamma   90.00
#
_symmetry.space_group_name_H-M   'P 1'
#
loop_
_entity.id
_entity.type
_entity.pdbx_description
1 polymer ?
#
loop_
_entity_poly.entity_id
_entity_poly.type
_entity_poly.pdbx_seq_one_letter_code
_entity_poly.pdbx_strand_id
1 'polypeptide(L)' 'MSHARRKTPSFIDTQYQFAGHIRDPEHNPAPADIEQRRMAIYRELFYNNIEGFIANG' A
#
# COMPACT_ATOMS: atom_id res chain seq x y z
N MET A 1 -6.94 19.10 30.58
CA MET A 1 -5.97 18.26 29.86
C MET A 1 -6.74 17.32 28.93
N SER A 2 -6.93 17.71 27.67
CA SER A 2 -7.71 16.91 26.70
C SER A 2 -6.83 15.82 26.12
N HIS A 3 -7.12 14.55 26.43
CA HIS A 3 -6.53 13.42 25.70
C HIS A 3 -7.25 13.27 24.37
N ALA A 4 -6.67 13.83 23.31
CA ALA A 4 -7.12 13.58 21.95
C ALA A 4 -6.94 12.08 21.64
N ARG A 5 -8.05 11.34 21.57
CA ARG A 5 -8.06 9.92 21.20
C ARG A 5 -7.54 9.80 19.77
N ARG A 6 -6.36 9.18 19.56
CA ARG A 6 -5.88 8.86 18.22
C ARG A 6 -6.97 8.05 17.51
N LYS A 7 -7.47 8.55 16.38
CA LYS A 7 -8.29 7.76 15.46
C LYS A 7 -7.31 6.86 14.70
N THR A 8 -7.22 5.60 15.09
CA THR A 8 -6.55 4.59 14.27
C THR A 8 -7.32 4.46 12.95
N PRO A 9 -6.65 4.41 11.78
CA PRO A 9 -7.32 4.16 10.51
C PRO A 9 -8.17 2.90 10.59
N SER A 10 -9.35 2.90 9.97
CA SER A 10 -10.10 1.66 9.85
C SER A 10 -9.34 0.69 8.96
N PHE A 11 -9.61 -0.61 9.09
CA PHE A 11 -9.02 -1.62 8.20
C PHE A 11 -9.25 -1.27 6.72
N ILE A 12 -10.43 -0.74 6.40
CA ILE A 12 -10.81 -0.33 5.03
C ILE A 12 -9.89 0.81 4.54
N ASP A 13 -9.64 1.83 5.37
CA ASP A 13 -8.76 2.94 5.01
C ASP A 13 -7.34 2.46 4.74
N THR A 14 -6.83 1.54 5.57
CA THR A 14 -5.51 0.92 5.37
C THR A 14 -5.45 0.14 4.07
N GLN A 15 -6.50 -0.60 3.70
CA GLN A 15 -6.56 -1.33 2.42
C GLN A 15 -6.52 -0.37 1.23
N TYR A 16 -7.27 0.74 1.28
CA TYR A 16 -7.23 1.74 0.22
C TYR A 16 -5.86 2.39 0.09
N GLN A 17 -5.24 2.77 1.22
CA GLN A 17 -3.91 3.36 1.21
C GLN A 17 -2.86 2.37 0.68
N PHE A 18 -2.89 1.11 1.13
CA PHE A 18 -2.00 0.06 0.65
C PHE A 18 -2.13 -0.14 -0.86
N ALA A 19 -3.36 -0.30 -1.35
CA ALA A 19 -3.62 -0.50 -2.78
C ALA A 19 -3.30 0.77 -3.61
N GLY A 20 -3.48 1.96 -3.04
CA GLY A 20 -3.07 3.23 -3.66
C GLY A 20 -1.56 3.30 -3.84
N HIS A 21 -0.80 3.00 -2.79
CA HIS A 21 0.67 2.98 -2.84
C HIS A 21 1.22 1.94 -3.83
N ILE A 22 0.57 0.79 -3.99
CA ILE A 22 0.97 -0.19 -5.01
C ILE A 22 0.83 0.36 -6.43
N ARG A 23 -0.27 1.07 -6.72
CA ARG A 23 -0.57 1.57 -8.07
C ARG A 23 0.22 2.82 -8.43
N ASP A 24 0.35 3.74 -7.49
CA ASP A 24 1.00 5.03 -7.69
C ASP A 24 1.75 5.45 -6.41
N PRO A 25 2.95 4.90 -6.21
CA PRO A 25 3.73 5.09 -4.99
C PRO A 25 4.31 6.50 -4.82
N GLU A 26 4.45 7.26 -5.92
CA GLU A 26 4.98 8.62 -5.89
C GLU A 26 3.96 9.62 -5.33
N HIS A 27 2.66 9.37 -5.55
CA HIS A 27 1.58 10.25 -5.07
C HIS A 27 0.81 9.68 -3.88
N ASN A 28 0.92 8.38 -3.58
CA ASN A 28 0.23 7.76 -2.45
C ASN A 28 1.23 7.25 -1.41
N PRO A 29 1.28 7.82 -0.20
CA PRO A 29 2.21 7.36 0.83
C PRO A 29 1.85 5.96 1.33
N ALA A 30 2.87 5.15 1.63
CA ALA A 30 2.68 3.84 2.25
C ALA A 30 1.98 3.96 3.61
N PRO A 31 1.18 2.95 4.01
CA PRO A 31 0.62 2.90 5.36
C PRO A 31 1.71 2.97 6.42
N ALA A 32 1.51 3.80 7.45
CA ALA A 32 2.52 4.12 8.46
C ALA A 32 3.06 2.90 9.23
N ASP A 33 2.23 1.87 9.37
CA ASP A 33 2.54 0.66 10.14
C ASP A 33 3.19 -0.45 9.28
N ILE A 34 3.54 -0.15 8.02
CA ILE A 34 4.19 -1.10 7.11
C ILE A 34 5.61 -0.66 6.81
N GLU A 35 6.56 -1.57 7.01
CA GLU A 35 7.96 -1.34 6.64
C GLU A 35 8.12 -1.09 5.13
N GLN A 36 8.91 -0.07 4.78
CA GLN A 36 9.18 0.31 3.39
C GLN A 36 9.70 -0.87 2.54
N ARG A 37 10.57 -1.72 3.11
CA ARG A 37 11.06 -2.91 2.41
C ARG A 37 9.94 -3.89 2.04
N ARG A 38 8.95 -4.07 2.91
CA ARG A 38 7.78 -4.92 2.61
C ARG A 38 6.94 -4.32 1.49
N MET A 39 6.76 -3.00 1.49
CA MET A 39 6.04 -2.32 0.40
C MET A 39 6.74 -2.45 -0.95
N ALA A 40 8.07 -2.39 -0.99
CA ALA A 40 8.83 -2.63 -2.22
C ALA A 40 8.56 -4.04 -2.78
N ILE A 41 8.61 -5.07 -1.92
CA ILE A 41 8.30 -6.45 -2.32
C ILE A 41 6.88 -6.56 -2.89
N TYR A 42 5.87 -5.97 -2.23
CA TYR A 42 4.49 -6.03 -2.72
C TYR A 42 4.31 -5.33 -4.06
N ARG A 43 4.99 -4.21 -4.29
CA ARG A 43 4.98 -3.50 -5.58
C ARG A 43 5.58 -4.35 -6.70
N GLU A 44 6.74 -4.93 -6.46
CA GLU A 44 7.42 -5.80 -7.43
C GLU A 44 6.57 -7.03 -7.77
N LEU A 45 6.02 -7.70 -6.76
CA LEU A 45 5.14 -8.86 -6.97
C LEU A 45 3.91 -8.49 -7.82
N PHE A 46 3.27 -7.35 -7.56
CA PHE A 46 2.11 -6.92 -8.33
C PHE A 46 2.46 -6.62 -9.79
N TYR A 47 3.56 -5.88 -10.01
CA TYR A 47 4.04 -5.55 -11.35
C TYR A 47 4.38 -6.82 -12.14
N ASN A 48 5.20 -7.70 -11.57
CA ASN A 48 5.64 -8.94 -12.22
C ASN A 48 4.46 -9.85 -12.59
N ASN A 49 3.42 -9.89 -11.74
CA ASN A 49 2.21 -10.65 -12.05
C ASN A 49 1.42 -10.07 -13.23
N ILE A 50 1.27 -8.74 -13.30
CA ILE A 50 0.57 -8.07 -14.41
C ILE A 50 1.38 -8.21 -15.71
N GLU A 51 2.67 -7.94 -15.66
CA GLU A 51 3.57 -8.10 -16.81
C GLU A 51 3.55 -9.54 -17.31
N GLY A 52 3.73 -10.52 -16.42
CA GLY A 52 3.71 -11.94 -16.79
C GLY A 52 2.38 -12.39 -17.38
N PHE A 53 1.26 -11.84 -16.90
CA PHE A 53 -0.06 -12.10 -17.49
C PHE A 53 -0.19 -11.50 -18.89
N ILE A 54 0.29 -10.27 -19.12
CA ILE A 54 0.23 -9.61 -20.43
C ILE A 54 1.17 -10.26 -21.44
N ALA A 55 2.37 -10.66 -21.02
CA ALA A 55 3.39 -11.23 -21.89
C ALA A 55 3.04 -12.65 -22.38
N ASN A 56 2.25 -13.40 -21.60
CA ASN A 56 1.94 -14.81 -21.87
C ASN A 56 0.43 -15.09 -22.07
N GLY A 57 -0.41 -14.05 -22.03
CA GLY A 57 -1.86 -14.14 -22.09
C GLY A 57 -2.44 -14.14 -23.51
#